data_AF-A0A3D8I4X9-F1
#
_entry.id   AF-A0A3D8I4X9-F1
#
_cell.length_a   1.000
_cell.length_b   1.000
_cell.length_c   1.000
_cell.angle_alpha   90.00
_cell.angle_beta   90.00
_cell.angle_gamma   90.00
#
_symmetry.space_group_name_H-M   'P 1'
#
loop_
_entity.id
_entity.type
_entity.pdbx_description
1 polymer ?
#
loop_
_entity_poly.entity_id
_entity_poly.type
_entity_poly.pdbx_seq_one_letter_code
_entity_poly.pdbx_strand_id
1 'polypeptide(L)'
;ITPHSLGLLREEALECYNHALECVVWEAIDEEAQSLQKSCFAAELYLAAAIKYQSPLAFYLAAQNYAPSGRTNESLRYALIPYNASLRCAIALGNTEALDTLISNYENGTRMMRQSPLQVNLLESYKKKRAKDLINGLDPYFDEKFSPELIIDLGGYTVSMAYGGTIVYPGISRLIKGENYYNITIKDPRDKDSTPQSIKEYYLKVWEMLVAVGNDLIIFKNISVRQILAYKIYSNLTYGLPSARPYIFPKEVLDIEIDFNKGLEGYGKDRDEG
;
A
#
# COMPACT_ATOMS: atom_id res chain seq x y z
N ILE A 1 -22.99 6.88 -44.83
CA ILE A 1 -22.24 5.62 -45.06
C ILE A 1 -22.86 4.57 -44.14
N THR A 2 -23.46 3.52 -44.68
CA THR A 2 -23.98 2.36 -43.92
C THR A 2 -22.92 1.24 -43.89
N PRO A 3 -22.95 0.30 -42.93
CA PRO A 3 -22.05 -0.85 -42.88
C PRO A 3 -21.97 -1.62 -44.21
N HIS A 4 -23.12 -1.76 -44.89
CA HIS A 4 -23.22 -2.40 -46.20
C HIS A 4 -22.47 -1.64 -47.31
N SER A 5 -22.39 -0.30 -47.22
CA SER A 5 -21.64 0.54 -48.17
C SER A 5 -20.12 0.54 -47.97
N LEU A 6 -19.62 -0.12 -46.92
CA LEU A 6 -18.19 -0.31 -46.64
C LEU A 6 -17.71 -1.75 -46.91
N GLY A 7 -18.58 -2.63 -47.41
CA GLY A 7 -18.24 -4.04 -47.68
C GLY A 7 -18.03 -4.91 -46.44
N LEU A 8 -18.33 -4.40 -45.24
CA LEU A 8 -18.21 -5.14 -43.98
C LEU A 8 -19.48 -5.97 -43.74
N LEU A 9 -19.31 -7.24 -43.37
CA LEU A 9 -20.42 -8.07 -42.90
C LEU A 9 -20.99 -7.42 -41.63
N ARG A 10 -22.31 -7.53 -41.43
CA ARG A 10 -23.01 -6.84 -40.33
C ARG A 10 -22.41 -7.17 -38.95
N GLU A 11 -21.93 -8.40 -38.77
CA GLU A 11 -21.25 -8.83 -37.55
C GLU A 11 -19.90 -8.12 -37.35
N GLU A 12 -19.08 -8.01 -38.40
CA GLU A 12 -17.79 -7.32 -38.35
C GLU A 12 -17.96 -5.82 -38.05
N ALA A 13 -18.98 -5.18 -38.63
CA ALA A 13 -19.27 -3.78 -38.35
C ALA A 13 -19.77 -3.54 -36.92
N LEU A 14 -20.52 -4.49 -36.34
CA LEU A 14 -20.94 -4.44 -34.94
C LEU A 14 -19.76 -4.64 -34.00
N GLU A 15 -18.85 -5.55 -34.34
CA GLU A 15 -17.61 -5.78 -33.60
C GLU A 15 -16.70 -4.54 -33.61
N CYS A 16 -16.47 -3.92 -34.78
CA CYS A 16 -15.72 -2.68 -34.88
C CYS A 16 -16.38 -1.52 -34.12
N TYR A 17 -17.72 -1.42 -34.13
CA TYR A 17 -18.45 -0.38 -33.40
C TYR A 17 -18.36 -0.58 -31.88
N ASN A 18 -18.54 -1.81 -31.40
CA ASN A 18 -18.38 -2.14 -29.98
C ASN A 18 -16.94 -1.91 -29.54
N HIS A 19 -15.96 -2.31 -30.36
CA HIS A 19 -14.55 -2.05 -30.08
C HIS A 19 -14.25 -0.55 -29.99
N ALA A 20 -14.80 0.27 -30.90
CA ALA A 20 -14.65 1.72 -30.86
C ALA A 20 -15.29 2.33 -29.60
N LEU A 21 -16.48 1.87 -29.18
CA LEU A 21 -17.10 2.30 -27.93
C LEU A 21 -16.27 1.91 -26.71
N GLU A 22 -15.70 0.70 -26.69
CA GLU A 22 -14.81 0.24 -25.62
C GLU A 22 -13.51 1.04 -25.57
N CYS A 23 -12.94 1.43 -26.72
CA CYS A 23 -11.79 2.34 -26.78
C CYS A 23 -12.12 3.71 -26.18
N VAL A 24 -13.28 4.29 -26.50
CA VAL A 24 -13.72 5.58 -25.92
C VAL A 24 -13.88 5.49 -24.40
N VAL A 25 -14.38 4.36 -23.88
CA VAL A 25 -14.51 4.16 -22.41
C VAL A 25 -13.12 4.07 -21.75
N TRP A 26 -12.15 3.40 -22.38
CA TRP A 26 -10.78 3.40 -21.87
C TRP A 26 -10.18 4.80 -21.84
N GLU A 27 -10.29 5.56 -22.92
CA GLU A 27 -9.80 6.94 -23.02
C GLU A 27 -10.44 7.85 -21.98
N ALA A 28 -11.75 7.74 -21.78
CA ALA A 28 -12.47 8.52 -20.76
C ALA A 28 -12.02 8.18 -19.33
N ILE A 29 -11.79 6.89 -19.04
CA ILE A 29 -11.26 6.46 -17.73
C ILE A 29 -9.84 6.98 -17.53
N ASP A 30 -8.98 6.88 -18.55
CA ASP A 30 -7.60 7.33 -18.49
C ASP A 30 -7.53 8.85 -18.30
N GLU A 31 -8.30 9.64 -19.05
CA GLU A 31 -8.36 11.10 -18.91
C GLU A 31 -8.80 11.52 -17.50
N GLU A 32 -9.89 10.95 -16.98
CA GLU A 32 -10.40 11.24 -15.64
C GLU A 32 -9.38 10.83 -14.56
N ALA A 33 -8.79 9.63 -14.68
CA ALA A 33 -7.81 9.14 -13.73
C ALA A 33 -6.50 9.94 -13.77
N GLN A 34 -6.11 10.47 -14.95
CA GLN A 34 -4.97 11.35 -15.10
C GLN A 34 -5.18 12.69 -14.37
N SER A 35 -6.40 13.23 -14.38
CA SER A 35 -6.74 14.44 -13.62
C SER A 35 -6.66 14.23 -12.10
N LEU A 36 -6.84 12.99 -11.63
CA LEU A 36 -6.89 12.58 -10.22
C LEU A 36 -5.63 11.81 -9.77
N GLN A 37 -4.51 11.90 -10.51
CA GLN A 37 -3.30 11.11 -10.25
C GLN A 37 -2.86 11.13 -8.79
N LYS A 38 -2.28 10.01 -8.35
CA LYS A 38 -1.77 9.76 -7.00
C LYS A 38 -2.87 9.79 -5.93
N SER A 39 -4.08 9.36 -6.29
CA SER A 39 -5.21 9.24 -5.38
C SER A 39 -5.85 7.86 -5.45
N CYS A 40 -6.60 7.49 -4.41
CA CYS A 40 -7.41 6.27 -4.45
C CYS A 40 -8.48 6.33 -5.55
N PHE A 41 -9.01 7.50 -5.90
CA PHE A 41 -10.01 7.62 -6.96
C PHE A 41 -9.44 7.24 -8.33
N ALA A 42 -8.24 7.74 -8.67
CA ALA A 42 -7.53 7.29 -9.87
C ALA A 42 -7.23 5.79 -9.82
N ALA A 43 -6.87 5.25 -8.64
CA ALA A 43 -6.63 3.83 -8.48
C ALA A 43 -7.87 2.98 -8.77
N GLU A 44 -9.05 3.36 -8.23
CA GLU A 44 -10.31 2.66 -8.47
C GLU A 44 -10.74 2.74 -9.95
N LEU A 45 -10.54 3.89 -10.60
CA LEU A 45 -10.81 4.07 -12.03
C LEU A 45 -9.96 3.12 -12.88
N TYR A 46 -8.64 3.09 -12.64
CA TYR A 46 -7.76 2.15 -13.34
C TYR A 46 -8.06 0.69 -12.99
N LEU A 47 -8.46 0.37 -11.75
CA LEU A 47 -8.84 -0.98 -11.36
C LEU A 47 -10.11 -1.45 -12.08
N ALA A 48 -11.11 -0.57 -12.22
CA ALA A 48 -12.31 -0.87 -12.99
C ALA A 48 -11.98 -1.20 -14.45
N ALA A 49 -11.12 -0.39 -15.07
CA ALA A 49 -10.62 -0.68 -16.42
C ALA A 49 -9.80 -1.97 -16.47
N ALA A 50 -8.97 -2.24 -15.46
CA ALA A 50 -8.16 -3.43 -15.38
C ALA A 50 -8.99 -4.72 -15.33
N ILE A 51 -10.06 -4.73 -14.53
CA ILE A 51 -10.99 -5.87 -14.44
C ILE A 51 -11.77 -6.04 -15.74
N LYS A 52 -12.27 -4.94 -16.32
CA LYS A 52 -13.08 -4.99 -17.54
C LYS A 52 -12.29 -5.46 -18.75
N TYR A 53 -11.07 -4.97 -18.92
CA TYR A 53 -10.23 -5.22 -20.10
C TYR A 53 -9.13 -6.25 -19.88
N GLN A 54 -9.00 -6.79 -18.66
CA GLN A 54 -7.89 -7.67 -18.27
C GLN A 54 -6.52 -7.06 -18.60
N SER A 55 -6.39 -5.74 -18.43
CA SER A 55 -5.24 -4.98 -18.91
C SER A 55 -4.08 -5.00 -17.91
N PRO A 56 -2.90 -5.55 -18.26
CA PRO A 56 -1.72 -5.53 -17.39
C PRO A 56 -1.23 -4.10 -17.10
N LEU A 57 -1.44 -3.16 -18.02
CA LEU A 57 -1.10 -1.75 -17.81
C LEU A 57 -2.04 -1.10 -16.80
N ALA A 58 -3.35 -1.33 -16.95
CA ALA A 58 -4.35 -0.77 -16.04
C ALA A 58 -4.16 -1.24 -14.60
N PHE A 59 -3.89 -2.53 -14.40
CA PHE A 59 -3.56 -3.07 -13.07
C PHE A 59 -2.29 -2.40 -12.48
N TYR A 60 -1.29 -2.15 -13.32
CA TYR A 60 -0.07 -1.46 -12.88
C TYR A 60 -0.35 0.00 -12.50
N LEU A 61 -1.13 0.72 -13.30
CA LEU A 61 -1.52 2.11 -13.01
C LEU A 61 -2.39 2.19 -11.74
N ALA A 62 -3.29 1.24 -11.53
CA ALA A 62 -4.05 1.12 -10.29
C ALA A 62 -3.11 0.97 -9.08
N ALA A 63 -2.13 0.07 -9.17
CA ALA A 63 -1.12 -0.10 -8.13
C ALA A 63 -0.35 1.22 -7.86
N GLN A 64 0.16 1.88 -8.91
CA GLN A 64 0.89 3.14 -8.74
C GLN A 64 0.05 4.26 -8.11
N ASN A 65 -1.28 4.19 -8.18
CA ASN A 65 -2.17 5.16 -7.53
C ASN A 65 -2.60 4.73 -6.11
N TYR A 66 -2.65 3.43 -5.81
CA TYR A 66 -2.85 2.92 -4.44
C TYR A 66 -1.65 3.15 -3.53
N ALA A 67 -0.43 3.14 -4.07
CA ALA A 67 0.78 3.44 -3.30
C ALA A 67 1.78 4.29 -4.13
N PRO A 68 1.47 5.58 -4.37
CA PRO A 68 2.23 6.44 -5.26
C PRO A 68 3.66 6.72 -4.79
N SER A 69 4.59 6.77 -5.76
CA SER A 69 5.99 7.15 -5.60
C SER A 69 6.26 8.56 -6.15
N GLY A 70 7.41 9.16 -5.79
CA GLY A 70 7.93 10.36 -6.48
C GLY A 70 7.34 11.72 -6.09
N ARG A 71 7.15 12.00 -4.79
CA ARG A 71 7.17 13.38 -4.24
C ARG A 71 7.85 13.37 -2.87
N THR A 72 8.35 14.52 -2.44
CA THR A 72 8.86 14.82 -1.09
C THR A 72 7.83 14.65 0.05
N ASN A 73 6.64 14.13 -0.23
CA ASN A 73 5.53 14.15 0.72
C ASN A 73 5.28 12.78 1.31
N GLU A 74 5.76 12.65 2.54
CA GLU A 74 5.36 11.68 3.56
C GLU A 74 3.83 11.63 3.79
N SER A 75 3.07 12.58 3.23
CA SER A 75 1.62 12.77 3.38
C SER A 75 0.73 12.04 2.37
N LEU A 76 1.27 11.27 1.41
CA LEU A 76 0.45 10.53 0.44
C LEU A 76 -0.20 9.31 1.10
N ARG A 77 -1.52 9.14 0.91
CA ARG A 77 -2.28 8.02 1.47
C ARG A 77 -2.01 6.74 0.71
N TYR A 78 -1.73 5.67 1.43
CA TYR A 78 -1.49 4.35 0.84
C TYR A 78 -2.61 3.37 1.19
N ALA A 79 -2.93 2.49 0.24
CA ALA A 79 -3.70 1.28 0.48
C ALA A 79 -2.86 0.09 0.00
N LEU A 80 -2.16 -0.58 0.94
CA LEU A 80 -1.09 -1.51 0.60
C LEU A 80 -1.61 -2.86 0.12
N ILE A 81 -2.74 -3.35 0.65
CA ILE A 81 -3.37 -4.58 0.16
C ILE A 81 -3.79 -4.43 -1.32
N PRO A 82 -4.62 -3.43 -1.70
CA PRO A 82 -5.02 -3.29 -3.11
C PRO A 82 -3.86 -2.89 -4.02
N TYR A 83 -2.85 -2.17 -3.51
CA TYR A 83 -1.58 -1.98 -4.22
C TYR A 83 -0.93 -3.32 -4.60
N ASN A 84 -0.75 -4.22 -3.63
CA ASN A 84 -0.10 -5.50 -3.85
C ASN A 84 -0.91 -6.43 -4.74
N ALA A 85 -2.23 -6.46 -4.55
CA ALA A 85 -3.13 -7.23 -5.40
C ALA A 85 -3.04 -6.77 -6.86
N SER A 86 -3.17 -5.46 -7.09
CA SER A 86 -3.11 -4.88 -8.43
C SER A 86 -1.74 -5.09 -9.09
N LEU A 87 -0.65 -4.88 -8.34
CA LEU A 87 0.71 -5.11 -8.84
C LEU A 87 0.92 -6.55 -9.27
N ARG A 88 0.45 -7.52 -8.47
CA ARG A 88 0.63 -8.94 -8.74
C ARG A 88 -0.28 -9.44 -9.86
N CYS A 89 -1.49 -8.90 -10.01
CA CYS A 89 -2.32 -9.10 -11.19
C CYS A 89 -1.64 -8.57 -12.47
N ALA A 90 -1.03 -7.38 -12.42
CA ALA A 90 -0.28 -6.85 -13.55
C ALA A 90 0.87 -7.78 -13.95
N ILE A 91 1.61 -8.32 -12.97
CA ILE A 91 2.67 -9.32 -13.21
C ILE A 91 2.09 -10.58 -13.84
N ALA A 92 1.03 -11.15 -13.26
CA ALA A 92 0.41 -12.36 -13.81
C ALA A 92 -0.01 -12.16 -15.27
N LEU A 93 -0.41 -10.95 -15.67
CA LEU A 93 -0.87 -10.61 -17.01
C LEU A 93 0.22 -10.16 -17.99
N GLY A 94 1.51 -10.26 -17.66
CA GLY A 94 2.58 -9.92 -18.62
C GLY A 94 3.35 -8.63 -18.31
N ASN A 95 2.97 -7.84 -17.30
CA ASN A 95 3.64 -6.58 -17.03
C ASN A 95 5.05 -6.80 -16.47
N THR A 96 6.08 -6.28 -17.15
CA THR A 96 7.48 -6.39 -16.71
C THR A 96 7.86 -5.27 -15.74
N GLU A 97 7.34 -4.06 -15.91
CA GLU A 97 7.57 -2.93 -14.99
C GLU A 97 6.98 -3.21 -13.60
N ALA A 98 5.83 -3.90 -13.55
CA ALA A 98 5.25 -4.37 -12.30
C ALA A 98 6.15 -5.39 -11.58
N LEU A 99 6.81 -6.28 -12.33
CA LEU A 99 7.75 -7.25 -11.78
C LEU A 99 9.00 -6.55 -11.24
N ASP A 100 9.51 -5.56 -11.96
CA ASP A 100 10.65 -4.76 -11.54
C ASP A 100 10.34 -3.93 -10.30
N THR A 101 9.11 -3.41 -10.20
CA THR A 101 8.60 -2.73 -9.01
C THR A 101 8.55 -3.69 -7.81
N LEU A 102 8.08 -4.93 -7.99
CA LEU A 102 8.04 -5.94 -6.93
C LEU A 102 9.45 -6.32 -6.47
N ILE A 103 10.39 -6.50 -7.40
CA ILE A 103 11.81 -6.76 -7.10
C ILE A 103 12.39 -5.60 -6.28
N SER A 104 12.18 -4.36 -6.72
CA SER A 104 12.66 -3.18 -6.01
C SER A 104 12.08 -3.06 -4.60
N ASN A 105 10.82 -3.45 -4.40
CA ASN A 105 10.21 -3.45 -3.07
C ASN A 105 10.89 -4.45 -2.13
N TYR A 106 11.20 -5.67 -2.61
CA TYR A 106 11.96 -6.65 -1.82
C TYR A 106 13.43 -6.26 -1.62
N GLU A 107 14.02 -5.54 -2.57
CA GLU A 107 15.40 -5.06 -2.45
C GLU A 107 15.54 -3.99 -1.37
N ASN A 108 14.56 -3.08 -1.29
CA ASN A 108 14.62 -1.92 -0.41
C ASN A 108 13.80 -2.09 0.89
N GLY A 109 12.95 -3.12 0.96
CA GLY A 109 11.99 -3.32 2.04
C GLY A 109 10.96 -2.19 2.11
N THR A 110 10.42 -1.79 0.96
CA THR A 110 9.42 -0.72 0.85
C THR A 110 8.01 -1.30 0.79
N ARG A 111 6.99 -0.44 0.92
CA ARG A 111 5.57 -0.84 0.80
C ARG A 111 5.19 -1.99 1.76
N MET A 112 5.84 -2.00 2.93
CA MET A 112 5.71 -3.01 3.98
C MET A 112 6.15 -4.43 3.60
N MET A 113 6.87 -4.61 2.49
CA MET A 113 7.59 -5.85 2.21
C MET A 113 8.85 -5.95 3.05
N ARG A 114 9.23 -7.16 3.47
CA ARG A 114 10.52 -7.37 4.15
C ARG A 114 11.64 -7.36 3.12
N GLN A 115 12.75 -6.72 3.46
CA GLN A 115 13.94 -6.80 2.62
C GLN A 115 14.39 -8.27 2.52
N SER A 116 14.54 -8.78 1.31
CA SER A 116 14.84 -10.20 1.10
C SER A 116 15.72 -10.43 -0.14
N PRO A 117 17.06 -10.52 0.05
CA PRO A 117 17.98 -10.84 -1.04
C PRO A 117 17.66 -12.17 -1.73
N LEU A 118 17.13 -13.14 -0.98
CA LEU A 118 16.70 -14.42 -1.54
C LEU A 118 15.53 -14.24 -2.51
N GLN A 119 14.48 -13.49 -2.12
CA GLN A 119 13.34 -13.25 -3.00
C GLN A 119 13.73 -12.44 -4.25
N VAL A 120 14.59 -11.43 -4.09
CA VAL A 120 15.15 -10.65 -5.20
C VAL A 120 15.82 -11.57 -6.22
N ASN A 121 16.71 -12.45 -5.77
CA ASN A 121 17.41 -13.39 -6.66
C ASN A 121 16.47 -14.37 -7.37
N LEU A 122 15.44 -14.86 -6.68
CA LEU A 122 14.43 -15.75 -7.26
C LEU A 122 13.59 -15.04 -8.33
N LEU A 123 13.13 -13.82 -8.05
CA LEU A 123 12.34 -13.01 -8.97
C LEU A 123 13.16 -12.57 -10.20
N GLU A 124 14.43 -12.20 -10.03
CA GLU A 124 15.34 -11.87 -11.13
C GLU A 124 15.62 -13.08 -12.03
N SER A 125 15.80 -14.25 -11.43
CA SER A 125 15.95 -15.51 -12.17
C SER A 125 14.66 -15.85 -12.93
N TYR A 126 13.50 -15.64 -12.30
CA TYR A 126 12.20 -15.80 -12.93
C TYR A 126 11.99 -14.83 -14.10
N LYS A 127 12.31 -13.54 -13.95
CA LYS A 127 12.23 -12.52 -15.01
C LYS A 127 12.94 -12.98 -16.29
N LYS A 128 14.14 -13.55 -16.17
CA LYS A 128 14.93 -14.07 -17.30
C LYS A 128 14.30 -15.29 -17.97
N LYS A 129 13.69 -16.20 -17.20
CA LYS A 129 12.98 -17.39 -17.73
C LYS A 129 11.66 -17.00 -18.39
N ARG A 130 10.88 -16.17 -17.70
CA ARG A 130 9.59 -15.63 -18.14
C ARG A 130 9.66 -15.04 -19.55
N ALA A 131 10.68 -14.24 -19.83
CA ALA A 131 10.88 -13.62 -21.14
C ALA A 131 11.11 -14.63 -22.29
N LYS A 132 11.52 -15.87 -21.98
CA LYS A 132 11.80 -16.93 -22.96
C LYS A 132 10.67 -17.94 -23.06
N ASP A 133 10.06 -18.27 -21.92
CA ASP A 133 9.24 -19.48 -21.77
C ASP A 133 7.74 -19.19 -21.81
N LEU A 134 7.31 -17.93 -21.67
CA LEU A 134 5.90 -17.54 -21.58
C LEU A 134 5.47 -16.62 -22.72
N ILE A 135 4.27 -16.86 -23.25
CA ILE A 135 3.64 -16.02 -24.27
C ILE A 135 3.29 -14.67 -23.63
N ASN A 136 3.93 -13.59 -24.11
CA ASN A 136 3.78 -12.22 -23.59
C ASN A 136 3.98 -12.11 -22.06
N GLY A 137 4.75 -13.03 -21.46
CA GLY A 137 4.98 -13.05 -20.02
C GLY A 137 3.76 -13.40 -19.15
N LEU A 138 2.66 -13.89 -19.74
CA LEU A 138 1.46 -14.32 -19.03
C LEU A 138 1.74 -15.52 -18.13
N ASP A 139 1.46 -15.39 -16.84
CA ASP A 139 1.64 -16.44 -15.83
C ASP A 139 0.47 -16.42 -14.81
N PRO A 140 -0.62 -17.15 -15.05
CA PRO A 140 -1.75 -17.21 -14.12
C PRO A 140 -1.40 -17.88 -12.79
N TYR A 141 -0.26 -18.59 -12.72
CA TYR A 141 0.21 -19.31 -11.52
C TYR A 141 1.35 -18.57 -10.80
N PHE A 142 1.53 -17.27 -11.07
CA PHE A 142 2.57 -16.47 -10.44
C PHE A 142 2.53 -16.56 -8.91
N ASP A 143 1.32 -16.55 -8.33
CA ASP A 143 1.08 -16.59 -6.88
C ASP A 143 1.38 -17.93 -6.23
N GLU A 144 1.27 -19.02 -6.99
CA GLU A 144 1.64 -20.35 -6.50
C GLU A 144 3.17 -20.47 -6.38
N LYS A 145 3.90 -19.79 -7.26
CA LYS A 145 5.38 -19.77 -7.28
C LYS A 145 5.95 -18.76 -6.29
N PHE A 146 5.31 -17.60 -6.18
CA PHE A 146 5.74 -16.46 -5.38
C PHE A 146 4.60 -16.00 -4.49
N SER A 147 4.25 -16.78 -3.47
CA SER A 147 3.12 -16.45 -2.60
C SER A 147 3.24 -15.05 -2.01
N PRO A 148 2.15 -14.26 -1.99
CA PRO A 148 2.18 -12.92 -1.43
C PRO A 148 2.61 -12.94 0.04
N GLU A 149 3.44 -11.98 0.41
CA GLU A 149 3.89 -11.82 1.78
C GLU A 149 2.77 -11.29 2.69
N LEU A 150 2.85 -11.57 3.99
CA LEU A 150 1.98 -10.94 4.98
C LEU A 150 2.33 -9.45 5.11
N ILE A 151 1.36 -8.58 4.88
CA ILE A 151 1.54 -7.12 4.88
C ILE A 151 0.73 -6.50 6.01
N ILE A 152 1.35 -5.55 6.70
CA ILE A 152 0.66 -4.70 7.68
C ILE A 152 0.09 -3.50 6.92
N ASP A 153 -1.22 -3.49 6.73
CA ASP A 153 -1.94 -2.40 6.08
C ASP A 153 -2.80 -1.67 7.10
N LEU A 154 -2.45 -0.41 7.36
CA LEU A 154 -3.21 0.51 8.20
C LEU A 154 -4.35 1.19 7.43
N GLY A 155 -4.59 0.76 6.17
CA GLY A 155 -5.67 1.19 5.30
C GLY A 155 -5.43 2.57 4.67
N GLY A 156 -6.34 2.94 3.75
CA GLY A 156 -6.32 4.20 2.99
C GLY A 156 -6.47 5.50 3.81
N TYR A 157 -6.47 5.41 5.14
CA TYR A 157 -6.48 6.54 6.05
C TYR A 157 -5.08 6.93 6.52
N THR A 158 -4.08 6.08 6.26
CA THR A 158 -2.72 6.27 6.74
C THR A 158 -1.80 6.76 5.62
N VAL A 159 -0.93 7.71 5.95
CA VAL A 159 0.03 8.29 5.01
C VAL A 159 1.32 7.48 4.95
N SER A 160 2.09 7.63 3.87
CA SER A 160 3.34 6.92 3.64
C SER A 160 4.37 7.10 4.77
N MET A 161 4.33 8.21 5.51
CA MET A 161 5.17 8.47 6.68
C MET A 161 5.07 7.38 7.75
N ALA A 162 3.85 6.91 8.04
CA ALA A 162 3.65 5.92 9.09
C ALA A 162 4.29 4.57 8.72
N TYR A 163 4.40 4.26 7.43
CA TYR A 163 5.03 3.04 6.96
C TYR A 163 6.55 3.17 6.88
N GLY A 164 7.05 4.22 6.21
CA GLY A 164 8.47 4.41 5.92
C GLY A 164 9.19 5.41 6.82
N GLY A 165 8.61 6.60 6.95
CA GLY A 165 9.12 7.75 7.70
C GLY A 165 10.54 8.20 7.34
N THR A 166 11.05 9.15 8.12
CA THR A 166 12.44 9.62 8.05
C THR A 166 13.31 9.02 9.15
N ILE A 167 14.61 9.31 9.12
CA ILE A 167 15.51 8.94 10.21
C ILE A 167 15.11 9.57 11.55
N VAL A 168 14.56 10.80 11.55
CA VAL A 168 14.15 11.54 12.75
C VAL A 168 12.73 11.17 13.19
N TYR A 169 11.81 11.01 12.22
CA TYR A 169 10.43 10.58 12.46
C TYR A 169 10.23 9.20 11.85
N PRO A 170 10.66 8.13 12.54
CA PRO A 170 10.70 6.80 11.94
C PRO A 170 9.29 6.23 11.77
N GLY A 171 9.01 5.75 10.56
CA GLY A 171 7.88 4.89 10.28
C GLY A 171 8.13 3.46 10.76
N ILE A 172 7.12 2.60 10.63
CA ILE A 172 7.17 1.19 11.04
C ILE A 172 8.42 0.48 10.49
N SER A 173 8.75 0.65 9.20
CA SER A 173 9.88 -0.04 8.59
C SER A 173 11.21 0.35 9.23
N ARG A 174 11.39 1.62 9.61
CA ARG A 174 12.63 2.12 10.24
C ARG A 174 12.72 1.72 11.71
N LEU A 175 11.60 1.62 12.41
CA LEU A 175 11.55 1.09 13.77
C LEU A 175 11.89 -0.40 13.80
N ILE A 176 11.43 -1.19 12.81
CA ILE A 176 11.78 -2.61 12.71
C ILE A 176 13.27 -2.79 12.37
N LYS A 177 13.81 -1.97 11.45
CA LYS A 177 15.22 -2.06 11.04
C LYS A 177 16.20 -1.50 12.08
N GLY A 178 15.74 -0.72 13.04
CA GLY A 178 16.60 0.06 13.94
C GLY A 178 17.32 1.23 13.26
N GLU A 179 16.94 1.58 12.03
CA GLU A 179 17.54 2.65 11.21
C GLU A 179 16.88 4.01 11.48
N ASN A 180 17.01 4.48 12.72
CA ASN A 180 16.43 5.75 13.17
C ASN A 180 17.34 6.48 14.17
N TYR A 181 17.12 7.79 14.31
CA TYR A 181 17.91 8.69 15.15
C TYR A 181 17.98 8.23 16.62
N TYR A 182 16.93 7.58 17.10
CA TYR A 182 16.81 7.13 18.50
C TYR A 182 17.41 5.75 18.76
N ASN A 183 17.91 5.04 17.75
CA ASN A 183 18.35 3.63 17.84
C ASN A 183 17.30 2.70 18.48
N ILE A 184 16.01 3.01 18.31
CA ILE A 184 14.92 2.19 18.82
C ILE A 184 14.66 1.07 17.82
N THR A 185 14.60 -0.16 18.30
CA THR A 185 14.21 -1.32 17.48
C THR A 185 12.98 -1.98 18.08
N ILE A 186 11.97 -2.26 17.24
CA ILE A 186 10.80 -3.06 17.63
C ILE A 186 10.79 -4.36 16.83
N LYS A 187 10.28 -5.43 17.44
CA LYS A 187 10.16 -6.73 16.78
C LYS A 187 9.04 -6.68 15.72
N ASP A 188 9.29 -7.24 14.54
CA ASP A 188 8.24 -7.40 13.53
C ASP A 188 7.25 -8.49 13.99
N PRO A 189 5.96 -8.18 14.14
CA PRO A 189 4.97 -9.15 14.62
C PRO A 189 4.77 -10.32 13.67
N ARG A 190 5.29 -10.23 12.43
CA ARG A 190 5.23 -11.30 11.41
C ARG A 190 6.35 -12.32 11.56
N ASP A 191 7.32 -12.09 12.43
CA ASP A 191 8.41 -13.04 12.68
C ASP A 191 7.91 -14.24 13.50
N LYS A 192 8.41 -15.43 13.16
CA LYS A 192 7.96 -16.71 13.74
C LYS A 192 8.20 -16.82 15.25
N ASP A 193 9.17 -16.08 15.75
CA ASP A 193 9.58 -16.07 17.16
C ASP A 193 9.03 -14.85 17.91
N SER A 194 8.05 -14.13 17.35
CA SER A 194 7.31 -13.09 18.05
C SER A 194 6.48 -13.65 19.20
N THR A 195 6.59 -13.00 20.37
CA THR A 195 5.85 -13.37 21.58
C THR A 195 4.66 -12.42 21.77
N PRO A 196 3.64 -12.78 22.59
CA PRO A 196 2.56 -11.86 22.93
C PRO A 196 3.06 -10.51 23.47
N GLN A 197 4.16 -10.54 24.23
CA GLN A 197 4.78 -9.33 24.78
C GLN A 197 5.45 -8.47 23.71
N SER A 198 6.21 -9.07 22.78
CA SER A 198 6.84 -8.30 21.69
C SER A 198 5.81 -7.73 20.71
N ILE A 199 4.70 -8.45 20.49
CA ILE A 199 3.56 -7.98 19.71
C ILE A 199 2.91 -6.77 20.40
N LYS A 200 2.70 -6.83 21.72
CA LYS A 200 2.19 -5.70 22.49
C LYS A 200 3.10 -4.48 22.39
N GLU A 201 4.41 -4.66 22.55
CA GLU A 201 5.40 -3.59 22.41
C GLU A 201 5.38 -2.94 21.02
N TYR A 202 5.29 -3.77 19.97
CA TYR A 202 5.10 -3.30 18.60
C TYR A 202 3.88 -2.38 18.50
N TYR A 203 2.70 -2.82 18.96
CA TYR A 203 1.48 -2.01 18.87
C TYR A 203 1.56 -0.70 19.66
N LEU A 204 2.11 -0.72 20.87
CA LEU A 204 2.30 0.49 21.67
C LEU A 204 3.17 1.51 20.93
N LYS A 205 4.28 1.06 20.32
CA LYS A 205 5.18 1.93 19.56
C LYS A 205 4.59 2.44 18.26
N VAL A 206 3.85 1.61 17.54
CA VAL A 206 3.13 2.05 16.33
C VAL A 206 2.03 3.05 16.69
N TRP A 207 1.31 2.84 17.78
CA TRP A 207 0.29 3.77 18.24
C TRP A 207 0.88 5.12 18.66
N GLU A 208 1.96 5.12 19.44
CA GLU A 208 2.72 6.31 19.82
C GLU A 208 3.14 7.12 18.58
N MET A 209 3.73 6.43 17.59
CA MET A 209 4.12 7.01 16.30
C MET A 209 2.90 7.58 15.54
N LEU A 210 1.79 6.86 15.45
CA LEU A 210 0.59 7.32 14.75
C LEU A 210 -0.04 8.55 15.41
N VAL A 211 -0.03 8.63 16.74
CA VAL A 211 -0.50 9.81 17.48
C VAL A 211 0.42 10.99 17.20
N ALA A 212 1.74 10.80 17.19
CA ALA A 212 2.71 11.85 16.86
C ALA A 212 2.53 12.38 15.43
N VAL A 213 2.46 11.48 14.43
CA VAL A 213 2.22 11.84 13.03
C VAL A 213 0.84 12.50 12.85
N GLY A 214 -0.17 12.04 13.58
CA GLY A 214 -1.50 12.66 13.61
C GLY A 214 -1.47 14.08 14.13
N ASN A 215 -0.70 14.35 15.19
CA ASN A 215 -0.51 15.69 15.74
C ASN A 215 0.27 16.61 14.79
N ASP A 216 1.27 16.11 14.08
CA ASP A 216 1.99 16.89 13.06
C ASP A 216 1.10 17.21 11.85
N LEU A 217 0.26 16.26 11.40
CA LEU A 217 -0.74 16.49 10.35
C LEU A 217 -1.86 17.46 10.77
N ILE A 218 -2.11 17.62 12.08
CA ILE A 218 -3.02 18.64 12.63
C ILE A 218 -2.41 20.05 12.53
N ILE A 219 -1.08 20.17 12.57
CA ILE A 219 -0.35 21.44 12.46
C ILE A 219 -0.34 21.95 11.00
N PHE A 220 -0.41 21.07 10.00
CA PHE A 220 -0.54 21.44 8.58
C PHE A 220 -2.01 21.72 8.19
N LYS A 221 -2.38 22.99 8.33
CA LYS A 221 -3.62 23.70 7.91
C LYS A 221 -4.54 22.98 6.90
N ASN A 222 -5.84 23.03 7.23
CA ASN A 222 -7.03 22.50 6.53
C ASN A 222 -7.43 21.06 6.88
N ILE A 223 -7.63 20.81 8.17
CA ILE A 223 -8.33 19.62 8.65
C ILE A 223 -9.77 19.66 8.14
N SER A 224 -10.19 18.64 7.38
CA SER A 224 -11.59 18.51 6.98
C SER A 224 -12.49 18.34 8.22
N VAL A 225 -13.73 18.81 8.17
CA VAL A 225 -14.70 18.67 9.29
C VAL A 225 -14.80 17.22 9.78
N ARG A 226 -14.67 16.24 8.87
CA ARG A 226 -14.64 14.81 9.22
C ARG A 226 -13.44 14.42 10.08
N GLN A 227 -12.27 14.98 9.81
CA GLN A 227 -11.06 14.73 10.60
C GLN A 227 -11.09 15.49 11.94
N ILE A 228 -11.69 16.67 12.01
CA ILE A 228 -11.95 17.37 13.29
C ILE A 228 -12.94 16.57 14.14
N LEU A 229 -13.99 16.04 13.54
CA LEU A 229 -14.95 15.15 14.22
C LEU A 229 -14.29 13.86 14.67
N ALA A 230 -13.49 13.21 13.81
CA ALA A 230 -12.74 12.03 14.20
C ALA A 230 -11.78 12.34 15.35
N TYR A 231 -10.98 13.42 15.26
CA TYR A 231 -10.11 13.86 16.34
C TYR A 231 -10.91 14.11 17.62
N LYS A 232 -12.00 14.89 17.59
CA LYS A 232 -12.84 15.15 18.77
C LYS A 232 -13.53 13.90 19.32
N ILE A 233 -13.85 12.93 18.48
CA ILE A 233 -14.41 11.66 18.91
C ILE A 233 -13.29 10.87 19.60
N TYR A 234 -12.17 10.60 18.91
CA TYR A 234 -11.09 9.75 19.40
C TYR A 234 -10.25 10.39 20.53
N SER A 235 -10.10 11.71 20.58
CA SER A 235 -9.37 12.44 21.63
C SER A 235 -10.14 12.52 22.96
N ASN A 236 -11.46 12.33 22.91
CA ASN A 236 -12.34 12.30 24.09
C ASN A 236 -12.71 10.87 24.49
N LEU A 237 -12.31 9.86 23.73
CA LEU A 237 -12.37 8.48 24.21
C LEU A 237 -11.27 8.31 25.26
N THR A 238 -11.63 7.83 26.44
CA THR A 238 -10.65 7.30 27.38
C THR A 238 -9.86 6.23 26.63
N TYR A 239 -8.53 6.40 26.54
CA TYR A 239 -7.64 5.46 25.85
C TYR A 239 -7.97 4.02 26.27
N GLY A 240 -8.24 3.14 25.30
CA GLY A 240 -8.59 1.73 25.55
C GLY A 240 -10.06 1.32 25.32
N LEU A 241 -10.90 2.16 24.71
CA LEU A 241 -12.28 1.72 24.41
C LEU A 241 -12.33 0.60 23.33
N PRO A 242 -13.17 -0.44 23.52
CA PRO A 242 -13.21 -1.65 22.68
C PRO A 242 -13.43 -1.43 21.18
N SER A 243 -13.99 -0.29 20.77
CA SER A 243 -14.23 0.03 19.35
C SER A 243 -12.97 0.43 18.58
N ALA A 244 -11.87 0.75 19.28
CA ALA A 244 -10.54 0.97 18.71
C ALA A 244 -9.64 -0.29 18.78
N ARG A 245 -10.24 -1.45 19.09
CA ARG A 245 -9.64 -2.78 18.88
C ARG A 245 -10.01 -3.26 17.48
N PRO A 246 -9.41 -2.80 16.36
CA PRO A 246 -9.66 -3.50 15.11
C PRO A 246 -9.16 -4.93 15.32
N TYR A 247 -10.09 -5.89 15.29
CA TYR A 247 -10.07 -7.29 14.87
C TYR A 247 -8.70 -8.00 14.60
N ILE A 248 -7.63 -7.73 15.35
CA ILE A 248 -6.27 -8.23 15.07
C ILE A 248 -5.51 -8.63 16.35
N PHE A 249 -6.22 -8.91 17.45
CA PHE A 249 -5.59 -9.43 18.66
C PHE A 249 -6.04 -10.86 18.95
N PRO A 250 -5.10 -11.82 19.01
CA PRO A 250 -5.32 -13.07 19.75
C PRO A 250 -5.73 -12.72 21.19
N LYS A 251 -6.62 -13.51 21.78
CA LYS A 251 -7.17 -13.26 23.13
C LYS A 251 -6.04 -13.06 24.16
N GLU A 252 -4.96 -13.80 24.00
CA GLU A 252 -3.77 -13.82 24.84
C GLU A 252 -3.03 -12.48 24.86
N VAL A 253 -3.17 -11.65 23.81
CA VAL A 253 -2.61 -10.29 23.75
C VAL A 253 -3.56 -9.28 24.38
N LEU A 254 -4.87 -9.50 24.26
CA LEU A 254 -5.90 -8.66 24.89
C LEU A 254 -5.94 -8.82 26.42
N ASP A 255 -5.56 -10.00 26.92
CA ASP A 255 -5.55 -10.32 28.34
C ASP A 255 -4.33 -9.73 29.09
N ILE A 256 -3.34 -9.18 28.37
CA ILE A 256 -2.18 -8.53 28.98
C ILE A 256 -2.56 -7.11 29.42
N GLU A 257 -2.50 -6.82 30.73
CA GLU A 257 -2.77 -5.49 31.27
C GLU A 257 -1.86 -4.43 30.62
N ILE A 258 -2.45 -3.49 29.87
CA ILE A 258 -1.74 -2.43 29.17
C ILE A 258 -1.81 -1.14 30.00
N ASP A 259 -0.69 -0.74 30.58
CA ASP A 259 -0.53 0.58 31.17
C ASP A 259 -0.17 1.59 30.07
N PHE A 260 -1.18 2.33 29.60
CA PHE A 260 -1.03 3.34 28.54
C PHE A 260 -0.31 4.62 29.00
N ASN A 261 0.04 4.75 30.29
CA ASN A 261 0.84 5.86 30.80
C ASN A 261 2.34 5.55 30.78
N LYS A 262 2.73 4.28 30.65
CA LYS A 262 4.13 3.85 30.51
C LYS A 262 4.62 4.11 29.09
N GLY A 263 5.75 4.83 28.97
CA GLY A 263 6.42 5.09 27.69
C GLY A 263 6.24 6.50 27.10
N LEU A 264 5.43 7.35 27.74
CA LEU A 264 5.33 8.79 27.43
C LEU A 264 6.44 9.64 28.09
N GLU A 265 7.28 8.99 28.89
CA GLU A 265 8.38 9.63 29.61
C GLU A 265 9.52 10.01 28.64
N GLY A 266 9.63 11.30 28.31
CA GLY A 266 10.74 11.85 27.53
C GLY A 266 10.50 12.05 26.04
N TYR A 267 9.33 11.68 25.51
CA TYR A 267 8.99 11.93 24.11
C TYR A 267 8.44 13.36 23.93
N GLY A 268 9.04 14.15 23.02
CA GLY A 268 8.66 15.54 22.77
C GLY A 268 9.25 16.58 23.74
N LYS A 269 10.16 16.18 24.63
CA LYS A 269 11.03 17.13 25.33
C LYS A 269 12.34 17.20 24.55
N ASP A 270 12.70 18.40 24.09
CA ASP A 270 14.10 18.67 23.76
C ASP A 270 14.94 18.34 25.00
N ARG A 271 16.10 17.71 24.82
CA ARG A 271 17.08 17.66 25.91
C ARG A 271 17.36 19.11 26.28
N ASP A 272 17.16 19.47 27.54
CA ASP A 272 17.62 20.74 28.08
C ASP A 272 19.04 20.98 27.56
N GLU A 273 19.25 22.13 26.90
CA GLU A 273 20.54 22.54 26.37
C GLU A 273 21.59 22.44 27.47
N GLY A 274 22.50 21.49 27.32
CA GLY A 274 23.69 21.28 28.15
C GLY A 274 24.92 21.19 27.28
#